data_AF-A0A3N5Z6Y7-F1
#
_entry.id   AF-A0A3N5Z6Y7-F1
#
_cell.length_a   1.000
_cell.length_b   1.000
_cell.length_c   1.000
_cell.angle_alpha   90.00
_cell.angle_beta   90.00
_cell.angle_gamma   90.00
#
_symmetry.space_group_name_H-M   'P 1'
#
loop_
_entity.id
_entity.type
_entity.pdbx_description
1 polymer ?
#
loop_
_entity_poly.entity_id
_entity_poly.type
_entity_poly.pdbx_seq_one_letter_code
_entity_poly.pdbx_strand_id
1 'polypeptide(L)'
;MTKGSVKKQKKSNAGFTKTDESAQKKKLDKLIEKGKRQGQLTYDEIYEMLPEDLLLPEKIDETLMVFDDMDIKILDNDAKVLKPKEDSFDKRKVFENDAVVGSTVDFGTVTDPVKMYLREMGLVTLLSREGEIEIAKKIEAGEQEVLRAMLETTIGTESILALADNIEIGNLRAKHVLRDIDEGDTYVDEAAQVETYLATAAVIRELDRENQDLRDNLFQMKNDSEEQRRARRAITRRINKIFDLLKDWRLESSVVDRIEDMIKNQINWFDEKN
;
A
#
# COMPACT_ATOMS: atom_id res chain seq x y z
N MET A 1 -64.88 3.81 6.00
CA MET A 1 -65.46 5.17 6.10
C MET A 1 -64.62 5.92 7.14
N THR A 2 -64.03 7.09 6.96
CA THR A 2 -63.98 8.12 5.91
C THR A 2 -62.97 9.17 6.41
N LYS A 3 -62.07 9.66 5.53
CA LYS A 3 -61.53 11.05 5.42
C LYS A 3 -60.89 11.68 6.69
N GLY A 4 -59.60 12.03 6.76
CA GLY A 4 -58.85 12.90 5.86
C GLY A 4 -59.09 14.38 6.18
N SER A 5 -58.12 15.10 6.79
CA SER A 5 -57.94 16.57 6.65
C SER A 5 -56.65 17.08 7.32
N VAL A 6 -55.76 17.57 6.45
CA VAL A 6 -54.58 18.40 6.69
C VAL A 6 -55.00 19.81 7.10
N LYS A 7 -54.30 20.47 8.05
CA LYS A 7 -54.26 21.95 8.09
C LYS A 7 -53.06 22.56 8.84
N LYS A 8 -52.18 23.15 8.01
CA LYS A 8 -51.52 24.47 8.11
C LYS A 8 -50.61 24.80 9.30
N GLN A 9 -49.31 24.78 8.96
CA GLN A 9 -48.30 25.75 9.35
C GLN A 9 -48.86 27.19 9.48
N LYS A 10 -48.51 27.86 10.58
CA LYS A 10 -48.63 29.32 10.72
C LYS A 10 -47.23 29.87 11.00
N LYS A 11 -46.66 30.51 9.97
CA LYS A 11 -45.46 31.34 10.04
C LYS A 11 -45.66 32.44 11.08
N SER A 12 -44.70 32.63 11.98
CA SER A 12 -44.46 33.90 12.67
C SER A 12 -43.14 34.45 12.17
N ASN A 13 -43.24 35.40 11.24
CA ASN A 13 -42.14 36.20 10.72
C ASN A 13 -42.41 37.65 11.15
N ALA A 14 -41.58 38.22 12.03
CA ALA A 14 -41.39 39.66 12.29
C ALA A 14 -40.55 39.81 13.59
N GLY A 15 -39.38 40.46 13.61
CA GLY A 15 -38.70 41.18 12.57
C GLY A 15 -37.22 41.44 12.92
N PHE A 16 -36.37 41.37 11.91
CA PHE A 16 -34.99 41.87 11.97
C PHE A 16 -35.03 43.40 11.87
N THR A 17 -34.49 44.07 12.89
CA THR A 17 -34.50 45.52 12.97
C THR A 17 -33.30 46.10 12.22
N LYS A 18 -33.52 47.20 11.48
CA LYS A 18 -32.48 48.02 10.80
C LYS A 18 -31.35 48.51 11.73
N THR A 19 -31.46 48.27 13.04
CA THR A 19 -30.51 48.66 14.08
C THR A 19 -29.24 47.78 14.04
N ASP A 20 -29.35 46.49 13.72
CA ASP A 20 -28.23 45.55 13.77
C ASP A 20 -27.21 45.76 12.65
N GLU A 21 -27.66 46.02 11.41
CA GLU A 21 -26.75 46.35 10.29
C GLU A 21 -25.90 47.59 10.57
N SER A 22 -26.45 48.58 11.30
CA SER A 22 -25.71 49.81 11.64
C SER A 22 -24.63 49.58 12.69
N ALA A 23 -24.84 48.61 13.59
CA ALA A 23 -23.86 48.23 14.61
C ALA A 23 -22.75 47.34 14.02
N GLN A 24 -23.11 46.46 13.08
CA GLN A 24 -22.17 45.61 12.33
C GLN A 24 -21.22 46.46 11.48
N LYS A 25 -21.73 47.46 10.73
CA LYS A 25 -20.89 48.40 9.98
C LYS A 25 -19.92 49.17 10.87
N LYS A 26 -20.38 49.67 12.02
CA LYS A 26 -19.51 50.38 12.98
C LYS A 26 -18.39 49.50 13.55
N LYS A 27 -18.62 48.20 13.73
CA LYS A 27 -17.58 47.26 14.19
C LYS A 27 -16.57 46.99 13.08
N LEU A 28 -17.03 46.78 11.85
CA LEU A 28 -16.18 46.61 10.68
C LEU A 28 -15.31 47.84 10.42
N ASP A 29 -15.88 49.05 10.48
CA ASP A 29 -15.16 50.31 10.30
C ASP A 29 -14.02 50.47 11.33
N LYS A 30 -14.29 50.10 12.60
CA LYS A 30 -13.27 50.12 13.66
C LYS A 30 -12.15 49.11 13.41
N LEU A 31 -12.49 47.93 12.89
CA LEU A 31 -11.51 46.90 12.56
C LEU A 31 -10.62 47.34 11.38
N ILE A 32 -11.21 47.98 10.36
CA ILE A 32 -10.48 48.59 9.24
C ILE A 32 -9.57 49.71 9.74
N GLU A 33 -10.02 50.58 10.64
CA GLU A 33 -9.16 51.62 11.23
C GLU A 33 -7.98 51.03 12.00
N LYS A 34 -8.19 49.95 12.76
CA LYS A 34 -7.13 49.24 13.47
C LYS A 34 -6.13 48.61 12.49
N GLY A 35 -6.63 47.92 11.47
CA GLY A 35 -5.82 47.31 10.42
C GLY A 35 -5.01 48.32 9.62
N LYS A 36 -5.60 49.46 9.25
CA LYS A 36 -4.87 50.55 8.55
C LYS A 36 -3.79 51.20 9.42
N ARG A 37 -4.00 51.30 10.74
CA ARG A 37 -2.98 51.84 11.65
C ARG A 37 -1.80 50.89 11.86
N GLN A 38 -2.07 49.58 11.88
CA GLN A 38 -1.06 48.56 12.16
C GLN A 38 -0.43 47.99 10.89
N GLY A 39 -1.06 48.16 9.73
CA GLY A 39 -0.66 47.55 8.45
C GLY A 39 -0.83 46.04 8.40
N GLN A 40 -1.31 45.43 9.50
CA GLN A 40 -1.49 43.99 9.66
C GLN A 40 -2.60 43.67 10.65
N LEU A 41 -3.29 42.55 10.45
CA LEU A 41 -4.28 41.95 11.37
C LEU A 41 -4.04 40.45 11.48
N THR A 42 -4.37 39.84 12.61
CA THR A 42 -4.31 38.36 12.76
C THR A 42 -5.71 37.76 12.65
N TYR A 43 -5.79 36.47 12.30
CA TYR A 43 -7.08 35.77 12.22
C TYR A 43 -7.86 35.84 13.54
N ASP A 44 -7.20 35.66 14.68
CA ASP A 44 -7.86 35.72 15.99
C ASP A 44 -8.49 37.10 16.26
N GLU A 45 -7.83 38.18 15.88
CA GLU A 45 -8.37 39.54 16.03
C GLU A 45 -9.57 39.80 15.12
N ILE A 46 -9.58 39.19 13.93
CA ILE A 46 -10.71 39.22 13.01
C ILE A 46 -11.89 38.45 13.61
N TYR A 47 -11.66 37.24 14.13
CA TYR A 47 -12.68 36.39 14.76
C TYR A 47 -13.28 37.01 16.03
N GLU A 48 -12.50 37.71 16.85
CA GLU A 48 -12.99 38.34 18.07
C GLU A 48 -13.81 39.62 17.82
N MET A 49 -13.48 40.37 16.76
CA MET A 49 -14.08 41.68 16.51
C MET A 49 -15.23 41.66 15.50
N LEU A 50 -15.29 40.65 14.61
CA LEU A 50 -16.38 40.51 13.65
C LEU A 50 -17.65 39.92 14.28
N PRO A 51 -18.84 40.43 13.92
CA PRO A 51 -20.11 39.80 14.26
C PRO A 51 -20.23 38.37 13.70
N GLU A 52 -20.91 37.48 14.43
CA GLU A 52 -21.12 36.07 14.04
C GLU A 52 -21.72 35.91 12.62
N ASP A 53 -22.58 36.84 12.19
CA ASP A 53 -23.18 36.83 10.84
C ASP A 53 -22.17 37.03 9.70
N LEU A 54 -20.99 37.58 9.98
CA LEU A 54 -19.90 37.80 9.02
C LEU A 54 -18.78 36.76 9.16
N LEU A 55 -18.84 35.90 10.19
CA LEU A 55 -17.96 34.74 10.37
C LEU A 55 -18.46 33.49 9.62
N LEU A 56 -19.58 33.60 8.91
CA LEU A 56 -20.06 32.56 8.03
C LEU A 56 -19.05 32.32 6.90
N PRO A 57 -18.74 31.05 6.54
CA PRO A 57 -17.72 30.74 5.53
C PRO A 57 -17.91 31.45 4.18
N GLU A 58 -19.15 31.71 3.78
CA GLU A 58 -19.46 32.40 2.52
C GLU A 58 -19.14 33.90 2.56
N LYS A 59 -19.13 34.52 3.76
CA LYS A 59 -18.96 35.96 3.94
C LYS A 59 -17.60 36.33 4.49
N ILE A 60 -16.94 35.41 5.19
CA ILE A 60 -15.59 35.65 5.71
C ILE A 60 -14.62 35.91 4.55
N ASP A 61 -14.73 35.14 3.45
CA ASP A 61 -13.92 35.32 2.24
C ASP A 61 -14.12 36.72 1.62
N GLU A 62 -15.37 37.20 1.54
CA GLU A 62 -15.67 38.57 1.08
C GLU A 62 -15.04 39.63 1.99
N THR A 63 -15.06 39.43 3.32
CA THR A 63 -14.41 40.37 4.25
C THR A 63 -12.88 40.34 4.16
N LEU A 64 -12.26 39.19 3.90
CA LEU A 64 -10.82 39.05 3.70
C LEU A 64 -10.38 39.77 2.41
N MET A 65 -11.16 39.66 1.34
CA MET A 65 -10.92 40.41 0.09
C MET A 65 -10.98 41.94 0.32
N VAL A 66 -11.93 42.41 1.12
CA VAL A 66 -12.03 43.85 1.47
C VAL A 66 -10.81 44.34 2.26
N PHE A 67 -10.22 43.51 3.11
CA PHE A 67 -8.99 43.87 3.84
C PHE A 67 -7.76 43.91 2.92
N ASP A 68 -7.66 42.98 1.96
CA ASP A 68 -6.61 42.94 0.94
C ASP A 68 -6.68 44.16 0.00
N ASP A 69 -7.89 44.52 -0.47
CA ASP A 69 -8.16 45.74 -1.25
C ASP A 69 -7.77 47.04 -0.51
N MET A 70 -7.67 46.98 0.82
CA MET A 70 -7.26 48.10 1.67
C MET A 70 -5.79 48.05 2.13
N ASP A 71 -4.97 47.18 1.53
CA ASP A 71 -3.55 46.96 1.84
C ASP A 71 -3.29 46.52 3.30
N ILE A 72 -4.23 45.77 3.92
CA ILE A 72 -4.07 45.27 5.30
C ILE A 72 -3.60 43.81 5.24
N LYS A 73 -2.37 43.55 5.69
CA LYS A 73 -1.79 42.20 5.63
C LYS A 73 -2.34 41.28 6.73
N ILE A 74 -2.94 40.17 6.34
CA ILE A 74 -3.46 39.19 7.31
C ILE A 74 -2.38 38.17 7.63
N LEU A 75 -2.00 38.08 8.90
CA LEU A 75 -0.99 37.16 9.40
C LEU A 75 -1.65 35.96 10.07
N ASP A 76 -1.18 34.78 9.70
CA ASP A 76 -1.45 33.58 10.45
C ASP A 76 -0.55 33.55 11.69
N ASN A 77 -1.10 33.23 12.87
CA ASN A 77 -0.34 33.31 14.13
C ASN A 77 0.87 32.34 14.16
N ASP A 78 0.97 31.42 13.20
CA ASP A 78 2.09 30.50 13.04
C ASP A 78 3.17 30.96 12.04
N ALA A 79 2.99 32.08 11.34
CA ALA A 79 3.97 32.59 10.39
C ALA A 79 4.98 33.53 11.06
N LYS A 80 6.00 32.95 11.71
CA LYS A 80 7.22 33.66 12.10
C LYS A 80 7.78 34.45 10.90
N VAL A 81 8.02 35.74 11.14
CA VAL A 81 8.67 36.71 10.25
C VAL A 81 9.92 36.11 9.60
N LEU A 82 9.83 35.76 8.31
CA LEU A 82 11.00 35.42 7.49
C LEU A 82 11.61 36.71 6.96
N LYS A 83 12.78 37.09 7.49
CA LYS A 83 13.73 37.97 6.80
C LYS A 83 14.63 37.11 5.90
N PRO A 84 14.95 37.54 4.67
CA PRO A 84 15.82 36.78 3.77
C PRO A 84 17.28 36.98 4.19
N LYS A 85 18.05 35.89 4.22
CA LYS A 85 19.51 35.94 4.15
C LYS A 85 20.01 34.98 3.07
N GLU A 86 20.95 35.53 2.32
CA GLU A 86 21.56 35.03 1.10
C GLU A 86 22.42 33.78 1.28
N ASP A 87 22.54 33.09 0.14
CA ASP A 87 23.42 32.00 -0.29
C ASP A 87 24.70 31.68 0.51
N SER A 88 24.93 30.38 0.70
CA SER A 88 26.14 29.73 0.15
C SER A 88 26.02 28.20 0.21
N PHE A 89 26.15 27.58 -0.96
CA PHE A 89 26.37 26.15 -1.14
C PHE A 89 27.82 25.80 -0.77
N ASP A 90 28.03 24.76 0.05
CA ASP A 90 29.11 23.80 -0.21
C ASP A 90 28.70 22.38 0.21
N LYS A 91 29.00 21.42 -0.66
CA LYS A 91 28.76 19.99 -0.50
C LYS A 91 29.89 19.38 0.31
N ARG A 92 29.58 18.47 1.24
CA ARG A 92 30.37 17.24 1.44
C ARG A 92 29.60 16.19 2.22
N LYS A 93 29.43 15.03 1.58
CA LYS A 93 28.96 13.75 2.16
C LYS A 93 29.95 13.28 3.23
N VAL A 94 29.45 12.78 4.36
CA VAL A 94 29.94 11.56 5.02
C VAL A 94 28.75 10.89 5.71
N PHE A 95 28.57 9.60 5.44
CA PHE A 95 27.69 8.69 6.17
C PHE A 95 28.23 8.51 7.59
N GLU A 96 27.40 8.71 8.61
CA GLU A 96 27.57 8.02 9.88
C GLU A 96 26.19 7.85 10.53
N ASN A 97 25.75 6.60 10.57
CA ASN A 97 24.75 6.14 11.52
C ASN A 97 25.41 6.19 12.90
N ASP A 98 25.14 7.21 13.70
CA ASP A 98 25.10 7.03 15.14
C ASP A 98 24.27 8.12 15.84
N ALA A 99 23.52 7.65 16.84
CA ALA A 99 22.97 8.37 17.98
C ALA A 99 22.59 9.86 17.84
N VAL A 100 21.29 10.13 17.64
CA VAL A 100 20.65 11.34 18.19
C VAL A 100 19.49 10.93 19.09
N VAL A 101 19.87 10.40 20.27
CA VAL A 101 19.13 10.68 21.49
C VAL A 101 19.38 12.17 21.80
N GLY A 102 18.38 13.03 21.60
CA GLY A 102 18.54 14.44 21.98
C GLY A 102 17.69 15.46 21.25
N SER A 103 16.38 15.27 21.17
CA SER A 103 15.44 16.41 21.21
C SER A 103 14.12 15.97 21.82
N THR A 104 14.16 15.84 23.15
CA THR A 104 12.98 15.99 23.99
C THR A 104 12.45 17.41 23.79
N VAL A 105 11.59 17.60 22.79
CA VAL A 105 10.70 18.76 22.69
C VAL A 105 9.29 18.25 22.96
N ASP A 106 8.87 18.59 24.18
CA ASP A 106 7.54 18.55 24.78
C ASP A 106 6.61 17.35 24.58
N PHE A 107 6.43 16.67 25.71
CA PHE A 107 5.27 15.90 26.09
C PHE A 107 3.98 16.73 25.96
N GLY A 108 3.21 16.48 24.90
CA GLY A 108 1.83 16.92 24.76
C GLY A 108 0.98 15.78 24.21
N THR A 109 0.57 14.85 25.08
CA THR A 109 -0.50 13.86 24.88
C THR A 109 -0.74 13.42 23.43
N VAL A 110 0.04 12.45 22.94
CA VAL A 110 -0.32 11.67 21.74
C VAL A 110 -1.58 10.86 22.08
N THR A 111 -2.75 11.48 21.86
CA THR A 111 -4.08 10.89 22.09
C THR A 111 -4.84 10.67 20.79
N ASP A 112 -4.32 11.19 19.69
CA ASP A 112 -4.94 11.10 18.38
C ASP A 112 -4.20 10.06 17.52
N PRO A 113 -4.80 8.88 17.28
CA PRO A 113 -4.25 7.85 16.41
C PRO A 113 -3.94 8.35 15.00
N VAL A 114 -4.67 9.37 14.52
CA VAL A 114 -4.46 9.95 13.19
C VAL A 114 -3.17 10.74 13.15
N LYS A 115 -2.90 11.58 14.16
CA LYS A 115 -1.63 12.33 14.26
C LYS A 115 -0.43 11.39 14.42
N MET A 116 -0.60 10.28 15.15
CA MET A 116 0.42 9.24 15.28
C MET A 116 0.73 8.62 13.91
N TYR A 117 -0.30 8.20 13.17
CA TYR A 117 -0.17 7.60 11.85
C TYR A 117 0.46 8.55 10.84
N LEU A 118 0.03 9.81 10.76
CA LEU A 118 0.59 10.80 9.82
C LEU A 118 2.06 11.09 10.11
N ARG A 119 2.44 11.11 11.39
CA ARG A 119 3.84 11.25 11.78
C ARG A 119 4.65 10.03 11.33
N GLU A 120 4.16 8.81 11.54
CA GLU A 120 4.84 7.59 11.10
C GLU A 120 4.92 7.48 9.58
N MET A 121 3.85 7.81 8.85
CA MET A 121 3.86 7.86 7.39
C MET A 121 4.87 8.89 6.85
N GLY A 122 4.93 10.08 7.47
CA GLY A 122 5.85 11.15 7.06
C GLY A 122 7.33 10.87 7.32
N LEU A 123 7.66 9.84 8.11
CA LEU A 123 9.03 9.36 8.30
C LEU A 123 9.52 8.49 7.13
N VAL A 124 8.60 7.88 6.37
CA VAL A 124 8.93 7.04 5.22
C VAL A 124 8.95 7.91 3.96
N THR A 125 10.12 8.03 3.34
CA THR A 125 10.26 8.77 2.08
C THR A 125 9.52 8.05 0.95
N LEU A 126 8.88 8.83 0.07
CA LEU A 126 8.32 8.27 -1.17
C LEU A 126 9.43 7.62 -2.01
N LEU A 127 9.08 6.50 -2.65
CA LEU A 127 9.99 5.80 -3.54
C LEU A 127 10.19 6.61 -4.83
N SER A 128 11.41 6.62 -5.36
CA SER A 128 11.64 7.03 -6.74
C SER A 128 11.26 5.89 -7.68
N ARG A 129 11.03 6.19 -8.96
CA ARG A 129 10.77 5.17 -9.98
C ARG A 129 11.84 4.08 -10.01
N GLU A 130 13.11 4.46 -9.83
CA GLU A 130 14.23 3.52 -9.76
C GLU A 130 14.15 2.63 -8.52
N GLY A 131 13.75 3.20 -7.37
CA GLY A 131 13.55 2.45 -6.12
C GLY A 131 12.38 1.46 -6.21
N GLU A 132 11.29 1.84 -6.88
CA GLU A 132 10.17 0.92 -7.16
C GLU A 132 10.63 -0.26 -8.02
N ILE A 133 11.41 0.00 -9.08
CA ILE A 133 11.96 -1.05 -9.96
C ILE A 133 12.91 -1.97 -9.19
N GLU A 134 13.76 -1.45 -8.31
CA GLU A 134 14.68 -2.26 -7.49
C GLU A 134 13.91 -3.19 -6.54
N ILE A 135 12.88 -2.67 -5.87
CA ILE A 135 12.02 -3.46 -4.99
C ILE A 135 11.28 -4.54 -5.79
N ALA A 136 10.73 -4.21 -6.97
CA ALA A 136 10.04 -5.17 -7.82
C ALA A 136 10.96 -6.33 -8.22
N LYS A 137 12.19 -6.03 -8.67
CA LYS A 137 13.20 -7.06 -8.99
C LYS A 137 13.56 -7.92 -7.78
N LYS A 138 13.64 -7.32 -6.60
CA LYS A 138 13.94 -8.05 -5.37
C LYS A 138 12.81 -9.00 -4.98
N ILE A 139 11.56 -8.57 -5.15
CA ILE A 139 10.38 -9.42 -4.92
C ILE A 139 10.37 -10.59 -5.91
N GLU A 140 10.55 -10.32 -7.20
CA GLU A 140 10.59 -11.35 -8.25
C GLU A 140 11.70 -12.37 -8.02
N ALA A 141 12.91 -11.92 -7.68
CA ALA A 141 14.02 -12.81 -7.35
C ALA A 141 13.72 -13.69 -6.12
N GLY A 142 13.04 -13.13 -5.10
CA GLY A 142 12.61 -13.87 -3.92
C GLY A 142 11.55 -14.92 -4.24
N GLU A 143 10.53 -14.57 -5.05
CA GLU A 143 9.50 -15.51 -5.50
C GLU A 143 10.12 -16.69 -6.28
N GLN A 144 11.09 -16.40 -7.16
CA GLN A 144 11.82 -17.44 -7.91
C GLN A 144 12.70 -18.32 -7.00
N GLU A 145 13.32 -17.76 -5.97
CA GLU A 145 14.11 -18.52 -5.00
C GLU A 145 13.22 -19.50 -4.21
N VAL A 146 12.06 -19.02 -3.75
CA VAL A 146 11.06 -19.87 -3.07
C VAL A 146 10.56 -20.97 -4.00
N LEU A 147 10.23 -20.64 -5.25
CA LEU A 147 9.82 -21.64 -6.25
C LEU A 147 10.89 -22.73 -6.46
N ARG A 148 12.16 -22.33 -6.58
CA ARG A 148 13.26 -23.30 -6.72
C ARG A 148 13.34 -24.24 -5.52
N ALA A 149 13.29 -23.70 -4.30
CA ALA A 149 13.35 -24.50 -3.09
C ALA A 149 12.16 -25.49 -2.97
N MET A 150 10.96 -25.06 -3.36
CA MET A 150 9.79 -25.95 -3.40
C MET A 150 9.98 -27.11 -4.38
N LEU A 151 10.49 -26.84 -5.59
CA LEU A 151 10.69 -27.85 -6.65
C LEU A 151 11.82 -28.86 -6.36
N GLU A 152 12.72 -28.54 -5.43
CA GLU A 152 13.72 -29.51 -4.96
C GLU A 152 13.06 -30.65 -4.14
N THR A 153 11.94 -30.34 -3.49
CA THR A 153 11.16 -31.28 -2.69
C THR A 153 10.14 -32.01 -3.57
N THR A 154 9.91 -33.31 -3.35
CA THR A 154 8.88 -34.07 -4.11
C THR A 154 7.48 -33.51 -3.89
N ILE A 155 7.16 -33.17 -2.64
CA ILE A 155 5.86 -32.62 -2.23
C ILE A 155 5.53 -31.34 -3.02
N GLY A 156 6.52 -30.49 -3.28
CA GLY A 156 6.31 -29.23 -4.00
C GLY A 156 5.86 -29.49 -5.43
N THR A 157 6.61 -30.33 -6.17
CA THR A 157 6.27 -30.71 -7.54
C THR A 157 4.93 -31.46 -7.60
N GLU A 158 4.70 -32.42 -6.69
CA GLU A 158 3.43 -33.16 -6.61
C GLU A 158 2.24 -32.24 -6.34
N SER A 159 2.39 -31.26 -5.43
CA SER A 159 1.33 -30.31 -5.10
C SER A 159 0.99 -29.41 -6.29
N ILE A 160 1.99 -28.95 -7.05
CA ILE A 160 1.78 -28.15 -8.26
C ILE A 160 1.04 -28.98 -9.33
N LEU A 161 1.45 -30.23 -9.54
CA LEU A 161 0.75 -31.13 -10.47
C LEU A 161 -0.69 -31.42 -10.02
N ALA A 162 -0.93 -31.62 -8.72
CA ALA A 162 -2.27 -31.82 -8.18
C ALA A 162 -3.17 -30.58 -8.37
N LEU A 163 -2.61 -29.37 -8.31
CA LEU A 163 -3.35 -28.15 -8.63
C LEU A 163 -3.73 -28.10 -10.11
N ALA A 164 -2.82 -28.47 -11.00
CA ALA A 164 -3.10 -28.59 -12.42
C ALA A 164 -4.22 -29.60 -12.70
N ASP A 165 -4.19 -30.78 -12.04
CA ASP A 165 -5.25 -31.80 -12.17
C ASP A 165 -6.61 -31.25 -11.71
N ASN A 166 -6.64 -30.50 -10.60
CA ASN A 166 -7.88 -29.88 -10.10
C ASN A 166 -8.42 -28.80 -11.02
N ILE A 167 -7.55 -28.08 -11.74
CA ILE A 167 -7.94 -27.13 -12.78
C ILE A 167 -8.50 -27.86 -13.99
N GLU A 168 -7.85 -28.94 -14.43
CA GLU A 168 -8.27 -29.76 -15.58
C GLU A 168 -9.66 -30.38 -15.37
N ILE A 169 -9.94 -30.89 -14.15
CA ILE A 169 -11.24 -31.47 -13.78
C ILE A 169 -12.32 -30.38 -13.58
N GLY A 170 -11.92 -29.10 -13.46
CA GLY A 170 -12.83 -27.97 -13.24
C GLY A 170 -13.26 -27.77 -11.78
N ASN A 171 -12.62 -28.46 -10.83
CA ASN A 171 -12.87 -28.29 -9.39
C ASN A 171 -12.27 -26.98 -8.85
N LEU A 172 -11.18 -26.52 -9.45
CA LEU A 172 -10.46 -25.31 -9.05
C LEU A 172 -10.38 -24.34 -10.24
N ARG A 173 -10.70 -23.07 -10.01
CA ARG A 173 -10.53 -22.04 -11.04
C ARG A 173 -9.07 -21.63 -11.08
N ALA A 174 -8.50 -21.51 -12.28
CA ALA A 174 -7.09 -21.18 -12.48
C ALA A 174 -6.69 -19.83 -11.84
N LYS A 175 -7.60 -18.86 -11.77
CA LYS A 175 -7.42 -17.57 -11.05
C LYS A 175 -7.09 -17.70 -9.55
N HIS A 176 -7.37 -18.84 -8.92
CA HIS A 176 -7.02 -19.08 -7.52
C HIS A 176 -5.61 -19.69 -7.38
N VAL A 177 -4.97 -20.01 -8.50
CA VAL A 177 -3.65 -20.63 -8.54
C VAL A 177 -2.63 -19.70 -9.19
N LEU A 178 -3.03 -19.00 -10.24
CA LEU A 178 -2.17 -18.12 -11.04
C LEU A 178 -2.68 -16.68 -10.96
N ARG A 179 -1.77 -15.75 -10.65
CA ARG A 179 -2.09 -14.33 -10.41
C ARG A 179 -2.41 -13.58 -11.69
N ASP A 180 -1.72 -13.90 -12.78
CA ASP A 180 -1.70 -13.05 -13.99
C ASP A 180 -2.66 -13.54 -15.11
N ILE A 181 -3.54 -14.51 -14.81
CA ILE A 181 -4.47 -15.06 -15.83
C ILE A 181 -5.52 -14.03 -16.29
N ASP A 182 -5.87 -13.08 -15.44
CA ASP A 182 -6.95 -12.09 -15.68
C ASP A 182 -6.41 -10.75 -16.25
N GLU A 183 -5.15 -10.70 -16.69
CA GLU A 183 -4.56 -9.46 -17.23
C GLU A 183 -4.98 -9.15 -18.68
N GLY A 184 -5.69 -10.07 -19.35
CA GLY A 184 -6.17 -9.90 -20.72
C GLY A 184 -7.61 -9.37 -20.80
N ASP A 185 -7.88 -8.42 -21.69
CA ASP A 185 -9.21 -7.80 -21.90
C ASP A 185 -10.30 -8.78 -22.43
N THR A 186 -9.97 -10.05 -22.70
CA THR A 186 -10.91 -11.02 -23.28
C THR A 186 -10.85 -12.41 -22.63
N TYR A 187 -12.02 -12.99 -22.35
CA TYR A 187 -12.19 -14.37 -21.85
C TYR A 187 -11.53 -15.47 -22.72
N VAL A 188 -11.24 -15.16 -23.99
CA VAL A 188 -10.57 -16.10 -24.91
C VAL A 188 -9.10 -16.26 -24.53
N ASP A 189 -8.48 -15.23 -23.96
CA ASP A 189 -7.09 -15.23 -23.53
C ASP A 189 -6.89 -16.11 -22.28
N GLU A 190 -7.79 -15.99 -21.29
CA GLU A 190 -7.78 -16.82 -20.08
C GLU A 190 -7.78 -18.33 -20.41
N ALA A 191 -8.67 -18.76 -21.31
CA ALA A 191 -8.80 -20.17 -21.65
C ALA A 191 -7.54 -20.71 -22.36
N ALA A 192 -6.93 -19.91 -23.23
CA ALA A 192 -5.69 -20.27 -23.92
C ALA A 192 -4.49 -20.34 -22.96
N GLN A 193 -4.43 -19.44 -21.98
CA GLN A 193 -3.40 -19.47 -20.94
C GLN A 193 -3.54 -20.70 -20.04
N VAL A 194 -4.78 -21.07 -19.66
CA VAL A 194 -5.04 -22.30 -18.92
C VAL A 194 -4.62 -23.54 -19.72
N GLU A 195 -4.93 -23.60 -21.01
CA GLU A 195 -4.50 -24.71 -21.88
C GLU A 195 -2.97 -24.80 -21.94
N THR A 196 -2.28 -23.66 -22.06
CA THR A 196 -0.81 -23.60 -22.09
C THR A 196 -0.21 -24.03 -20.74
N TYR A 197 -0.82 -23.63 -19.63
CA TYR A 197 -0.40 -24.07 -18.30
C TYR A 197 -0.57 -25.58 -18.12
N LEU A 198 -1.72 -26.14 -18.53
CA LEU A 198 -1.97 -27.59 -18.45
C LEU A 198 -1.01 -28.39 -19.35
N ALA A 199 -0.70 -27.88 -20.55
CA ALA A 199 0.31 -28.47 -21.43
C ALA A 199 1.71 -28.46 -20.77
N THR A 200 2.05 -27.36 -20.10
CA THR A 200 3.31 -27.25 -19.33
C THR A 200 3.33 -28.27 -18.17
N ALA A 201 2.23 -28.39 -17.43
CA ALA A 201 2.08 -29.36 -16.35
C ALA A 201 2.22 -30.81 -16.83
N ALA A 202 1.72 -31.13 -18.03
CA ALA A 202 1.89 -32.46 -18.62
C ALA A 202 3.37 -32.79 -18.90
N VAL A 203 4.17 -31.82 -19.38
CA VAL A 203 5.62 -31.99 -19.56
C VAL A 203 6.33 -32.18 -18.21
N ILE A 204 5.93 -31.40 -17.21
CA ILE A 204 6.48 -31.51 -15.85
C ILE A 204 6.19 -32.89 -15.26
N ARG A 205 4.98 -33.42 -15.48
CA ARG A 205 4.57 -34.74 -15.00
C ARG A 205 5.49 -35.85 -15.51
N GLU A 206 5.90 -35.80 -16.76
CA GLU A 206 6.84 -36.77 -17.32
C GLU A 206 8.25 -36.61 -16.73
N LEU A 207 8.74 -35.38 -16.60
CA LEU A 207 10.03 -35.10 -15.96
C LEU A 207 10.08 -35.53 -14.49
N ASP A 208 8.98 -35.36 -13.76
CA ASP A 208 8.85 -35.75 -12.36
C ASP A 208 8.81 -37.27 -12.22
N ARG A 209 8.09 -37.97 -13.10
CA ARG A 209 8.10 -39.43 -13.16
C ARG A 209 9.51 -39.99 -13.39
N GLU A 210 10.24 -39.46 -14.37
CA GLU A 210 11.62 -39.86 -14.60
C GLU A 210 12.55 -39.54 -13.41
N ASN A 211 12.26 -38.49 -12.65
CA ASN A 211 12.98 -38.15 -11.43
C ASN A 211 12.67 -39.14 -10.31
N GLN A 212 11.41 -39.54 -10.16
CA GLN A 212 10.99 -40.52 -9.18
C GLN A 212 11.68 -41.87 -9.41
N ASP A 213 11.75 -42.33 -10.66
CA ASP A 213 12.47 -43.55 -11.03
C ASP A 213 13.97 -43.46 -10.65
N LEU A 214 14.60 -42.29 -10.85
CA LEU A 214 15.98 -42.08 -10.41
C LEU A 214 16.13 -42.03 -8.88
N ARG A 215 15.18 -41.43 -8.17
CA ARG A 215 15.17 -41.38 -6.69
C ARG A 215 15.02 -42.80 -6.11
N ASP A 216 14.15 -43.61 -6.69
CA ASP A 216 13.94 -45.01 -6.27
C ASP A 216 15.19 -45.86 -6.53
N ASN A 217 15.80 -45.72 -7.72
CA ASN A 217 17.08 -46.38 -8.02
C ASN A 217 18.20 -45.94 -7.07
N LEU A 218 18.26 -44.64 -6.72
CA LEU A 218 19.23 -44.11 -5.77
C LEU A 218 19.07 -44.73 -4.37
N PHE A 219 17.83 -44.97 -3.94
CA PHE A 219 17.55 -45.61 -2.66
C PHE A 219 17.99 -47.08 -2.63
N GLN A 220 17.90 -47.79 -3.76
CA GLN A 220 18.35 -49.18 -3.89
C GLN A 220 19.87 -49.33 -4.02
N MET A 221 20.54 -48.36 -4.65
CA MET A 221 21.99 -48.35 -4.84
C MET A 221 22.71 -48.01 -3.53
N LYS A 222 23.18 -49.02 -2.78
CA LYS A 222 23.87 -48.80 -1.49
C LYS A 222 25.37 -48.46 -1.59
N ASN A 223 26.07 -48.81 -2.68
CA ASN A 223 27.55 -48.83 -2.70
C ASN A 223 28.25 -48.17 -3.91
N ASP A 224 27.53 -47.64 -4.92
CA ASP A 224 28.17 -47.00 -6.08
C ASP A 224 28.13 -45.47 -5.97
N SER A 225 29.25 -44.88 -5.56
CA SER A 225 29.40 -43.42 -5.39
C SER A 225 29.31 -42.64 -6.72
N GLU A 226 29.76 -43.23 -7.83
CA GLU A 226 29.78 -42.55 -9.12
C GLU A 226 28.41 -42.59 -9.80
N GLU A 227 27.70 -43.71 -9.74
CA GLU A 227 26.31 -43.81 -10.22
C GLU A 227 25.37 -42.93 -9.40
N GLN A 228 25.51 -42.92 -8.07
CA GLN A 228 24.75 -42.01 -7.19
C GLN A 228 24.99 -40.53 -7.56
N ARG A 229 26.24 -40.15 -7.81
CA ARG A 229 26.61 -38.78 -8.20
C ARG A 229 26.02 -38.40 -9.56
N ARG A 230 26.01 -39.33 -10.52
CA ARG A 230 25.37 -39.13 -11.85
C ARG A 230 23.86 -38.98 -11.74
N ALA A 231 23.21 -39.83 -10.96
CA ALA A 231 21.77 -39.78 -10.71
C ALA A 231 21.37 -38.46 -10.05
N ARG A 232 22.07 -38.04 -8.97
CA ARG A 232 21.83 -36.73 -8.32
C ARG A 232 21.95 -35.56 -9.30
N ARG A 233 22.99 -35.54 -10.15
CA ARG A 233 23.16 -34.51 -11.19
C ARG A 233 22.06 -34.55 -12.25
N ALA A 234 21.56 -35.73 -12.60
CA ALA A 234 20.45 -35.84 -13.54
C ALA A 234 19.17 -35.27 -12.92
N ILE A 235 18.89 -35.58 -11.66
CA ILE A 235 17.76 -35.03 -10.89
C ILE A 235 17.86 -33.50 -10.83
N THR A 236 18.99 -32.93 -10.39
CA THR A 236 19.15 -31.46 -10.33
C THR A 236 18.97 -30.80 -11.70
N ARG A 237 19.47 -31.40 -12.78
CA ARG A 237 19.28 -30.86 -14.14
C ARG A 237 17.80 -30.87 -14.55
N ARG A 238 17.05 -31.91 -14.20
CA ARG A 238 15.62 -31.99 -14.50
C ARG A 238 14.81 -31.03 -13.62
N ILE A 239 15.15 -30.89 -12.34
CA ILE A 239 14.54 -29.86 -11.46
C ILE A 239 14.74 -28.47 -12.06
N ASN A 240 15.94 -28.13 -12.54
CA ASN A 240 16.18 -26.85 -13.20
C ASN A 240 15.33 -26.68 -14.48
N LYS A 241 15.11 -27.75 -15.25
CA LYS A 241 14.19 -27.71 -16.41
C LYS A 241 12.75 -27.47 -15.97
N ILE A 242 12.28 -28.13 -14.91
CA ILE A 242 10.94 -27.92 -14.34
C ILE A 242 10.81 -26.46 -13.85
N PHE A 243 11.84 -25.95 -13.18
CA PHE A 243 11.90 -24.55 -12.77
C PHE A 243 11.82 -23.59 -13.97
N ASP A 244 12.58 -23.83 -15.04
CA ASP A 244 12.53 -22.99 -16.24
C ASP A 244 11.17 -23.00 -16.94
N LEU A 245 10.41 -24.11 -16.82
CA LEU A 245 9.04 -24.20 -17.32
C LEU A 245 8.02 -23.47 -16.42
N LEU A 246 8.29 -23.37 -15.12
CA LEU A 246 7.39 -22.78 -14.13
C LEU A 246 7.70 -21.32 -13.76
N LYS A 247 8.92 -20.84 -13.96
CA LYS A 247 9.35 -19.52 -13.46
C LYS A 247 8.55 -18.34 -14.01
N ASP A 248 8.00 -18.48 -15.22
CA ASP A 248 7.21 -17.44 -15.87
C ASP A 248 5.74 -17.48 -15.38
N TRP A 249 5.33 -18.55 -14.68
CA TRP A 249 4.01 -18.69 -14.09
C TRP A 249 4.01 -18.19 -12.65
N ARG A 250 3.41 -17.02 -12.41
CA ARG A 250 3.31 -16.45 -11.07
C ARG A 250 2.18 -17.10 -10.28
N LEU A 251 2.57 -17.90 -9.28
CA LEU A 251 1.65 -18.55 -8.37
C LEU A 251 1.04 -17.55 -7.37
N GLU A 252 -0.19 -17.80 -6.97
CA GLU A 252 -0.84 -17.08 -5.88
C GLU A 252 -0.13 -17.31 -4.54
N SER A 253 -0.03 -16.28 -3.70
CA SER A 253 0.68 -16.39 -2.41
C SER A 253 0.05 -17.44 -1.51
N SER A 254 -1.29 -17.50 -1.47
CA SER A 254 -2.03 -18.51 -0.72
C SER A 254 -1.72 -19.95 -1.13
N VAL A 255 -1.35 -20.18 -2.40
CA VAL A 255 -0.93 -21.49 -2.88
C VAL A 255 0.47 -21.82 -2.42
N VAL A 256 1.39 -20.86 -2.52
CA VAL A 256 2.77 -21.01 -2.05
C VAL A 256 2.79 -21.29 -0.55
N ASP A 257 2.05 -20.51 0.24
CA ASP A 257 1.96 -20.68 1.70
C ASP A 257 1.43 -22.07 2.08
N ARG A 258 0.41 -22.56 1.35
CA ARG A 258 -0.14 -23.90 1.57
C ARG A 258 0.90 -25.00 1.30
N ILE A 259 1.68 -24.87 0.24
CA ILE A 259 2.75 -25.84 -0.09
C ILE A 259 3.86 -25.77 0.96
N GLU A 260 4.23 -24.56 1.38
CA GLU A 260 5.21 -24.33 2.45
C GLU A 260 4.78 -25.02 3.75
N ASP A 261 3.52 -24.85 4.16
CA ASP A 261 2.97 -25.51 5.35
C ASP A 261 3.01 -27.04 5.24
N MET A 262 2.71 -27.59 4.06
CA MET A 262 2.82 -29.04 3.83
C MET A 262 4.26 -29.53 4.00
N ILE A 263 5.24 -28.80 3.44
CA ILE A 263 6.66 -29.12 3.57
C ILE A 263 7.11 -29.02 5.04
N LYS A 264 6.77 -27.92 5.73
CA LYS A 264 7.08 -27.73 7.16
C LYS A 264 6.51 -28.82 8.04
N ASN A 265 5.25 -29.20 7.82
CA ASN A 265 4.60 -30.27 8.57
C ASN A 265 5.33 -31.61 8.38
N GLN A 266 5.81 -31.89 7.17
CA GLN A 266 6.55 -33.11 6.89
C GLN A 266 7.95 -33.11 7.52
N ILE A 267 8.62 -31.96 7.56
CA ILE A 267 9.89 -31.77 8.28
C ILE A 267 9.67 -32.00 9.78
N ASN A 268 8.71 -31.32 10.39
CA ASN A 268 8.39 -31.47 11.81
C ASN A 268 8.05 -32.92 12.16
N TRP A 269 7.24 -33.59 11.35
CA TRP A 269 6.93 -35.00 11.53
C TRP A 269 8.18 -35.90 11.49
N PHE A 270 9.14 -35.59 10.61
CA PHE A 270 10.40 -36.33 10.51
C PHE A 270 11.30 -36.09 11.73
N ASP A 271 11.35 -34.86 12.22
CA ASP A 271 12.13 -34.48 13.41
C ASP A 271 11.53 -35.05 14.70
N GLU A 272 10.19 -35.16 14.81
CA GLU A 272 9.53 -35.80 15.95
C GLU A 272 9.70 -37.33 15.98
N LYS A 273 9.98 -37.94 14.83
CA LYS A 273 10.09 -39.39 14.64
C LYS A 273 11.51 -39.95 14.76
N ASN A 274 12.54 -39.11 14.65
CA ASN A 274 13.96 -39.49 14.78
C ASN A 274 14.55 -39.02 16.11
#